data_AF-A0A9P8DFV9-F1
#
_entry.id   AF-A0A9P8DFV9-F1
#
_cell.length_a   1.000
_cell.length_b   1.000
_cell.length_c   1.000
_cell.angle_alpha   90.00
_cell.angle_beta   90.00
_cell.angle_gamma   90.00
#
_symmetry.space_group_name_H-M   'P 1'
#
loop_
_entity.id
_entity.type
_entity.pdbx_description
1 polymer ?
#
loop_
_entity_poly.entity_id
_entity_poly.type
_entity_poly.pdbx_seq_one_letter_code
_entity_poly.pdbx_strand_id
1 'polypeptide(L)'
;MSPHPTLKATFASRAETATHPLSRHLYKLMDLKASNLCLSADVATARELLYFADKIGPSIVVLKTHYDMVAGWDFDPRTGTGAKLASLARKHGFLIFEDRKFGDIGNTVELQYTSGAARIIEWAHITNVNMVPGKASVASLAHAANRWLERYHYEVKTSISIGTPTASQLDEDSERSDNENQKDTPEPARADSGRKGSIVSTTTVTQQYESADSPRLVKTIPEGDETVFPGIDEAPIERGLLILAQMSSQGNFMNKEYTQACVEAAREHKNFVMGFVSQECLNTEPEDDFIHMTPGCQLPPEGADENEAIQGDGKGQQYNTPQKIIGIAGADIAIVGRGIIKASDPEDEAERYRSAAWKAYTERVR
;
A
#
# COMPACT_ATOMS: atom_id res chain seq x y z
N MET A 1 14.60 -23.11 24.81
CA MET A 1 13.73 -21.95 25.08
C MET A 1 12.33 -22.34 24.69
N SER A 2 11.31 -21.94 25.45
CA SER A 2 9.91 -22.14 25.05
C SER A 2 9.64 -21.43 23.73
N PRO A 3 8.83 -21.98 22.81
CA PRO A 3 8.43 -21.28 21.60
C PRO A 3 7.74 -19.96 21.96
N HIS A 4 7.93 -18.93 21.12
CA HIS A 4 7.31 -17.62 21.33
C HIS A 4 5.77 -17.74 21.31
N PRO A 5 5.02 -17.04 22.19
CA PRO A 5 3.56 -17.16 22.28
C PRO A 5 2.81 -16.95 20.96
N THR A 6 3.32 -16.08 20.08
CA THR A 6 2.68 -15.80 18.77
C THR A 6 2.62 -17.02 17.85
N LEU A 7 3.44 -18.06 18.06
CA LEU A 7 3.37 -19.30 17.28
C LEU A 7 2.11 -20.12 17.60
N LYS A 8 1.56 -19.96 18.80
CA LYS A 8 0.37 -20.67 19.30
C LYS A 8 -0.86 -19.76 19.44
N ALA A 9 -0.72 -18.45 19.25
CA ALA A 9 -1.84 -17.53 19.25
C ALA A 9 -2.59 -17.61 17.91
N THR A 10 -3.93 -17.57 17.96
CA THR A 10 -4.75 -17.45 16.75
C THR A 10 -4.60 -16.06 16.14
N PHE A 11 -4.87 -15.92 14.84
CA PHE A 11 -4.96 -14.61 14.20
C PHE A 11 -6.03 -13.73 14.85
N ALA A 12 -7.19 -14.28 15.21
CA ALA A 12 -8.20 -13.56 15.99
C ALA A 12 -7.62 -12.99 17.31
N SER A 13 -6.89 -13.80 18.08
CA SER A 13 -6.28 -13.33 19.34
C SER A 13 -5.20 -12.27 19.10
N ARG A 14 -4.35 -12.45 18.09
CA ARG A 14 -3.33 -11.44 17.74
C ARG A 14 -3.96 -10.15 17.26
N ALA A 15 -5.11 -10.20 16.59
CA ALA A 15 -5.84 -9.01 16.17
C ALA A 15 -6.27 -8.12 17.35
N GLU A 16 -6.60 -8.72 18.50
CA GLU A 16 -7.00 -7.98 19.71
C GLU A 16 -5.83 -7.20 20.32
N THR A 17 -4.61 -7.75 20.25
CA THR A 17 -3.42 -7.18 20.89
C THR A 17 -2.52 -6.39 19.95
N ALA A 18 -2.65 -6.57 18.63
CA ALA A 18 -1.80 -5.93 17.64
C ALA A 18 -1.88 -4.40 17.74
N THR A 19 -0.71 -3.76 17.85
CA THR A 19 -0.60 -2.29 17.95
C THR A 19 -0.63 -1.62 16.58
N HIS A 20 -0.02 -2.23 15.56
CA HIS A 20 -0.01 -1.71 14.21
C HIS A 20 -1.40 -1.84 13.54
N PRO A 21 -2.01 -0.74 13.04
CA PRO A 21 -3.37 -0.77 12.46
C PRO A 21 -3.53 -1.77 11.32
N LEU A 22 -2.62 -1.77 10.34
CA LEU A 22 -2.65 -2.75 9.24
C LEU A 22 -2.45 -4.20 9.71
N SER A 23 -1.57 -4.49 10.67
CA SER A 23 -1.42 -5.85 11.21
C SER A 23 -2.71 -6.34 11.84
N ARG A 24 -3.35 -5.49 12.64
CA ARG A 24 -4.67 -5.78 13.24
C ARG A 24 -5.71 -6.09 12.17
N HIS A 25 -5.82 -5.24 11.14
CA HIS A 25 -6.75 -5.46 10.04
C HIS A 25 -6.44 -6.76 9.29
N LEU A 26 -5.17 -7.01 8.97
CA LEU A 26 -4.74 -8.21 8.27
C LEU A 26 -5.04 -9.49 9.06
N TYR A 27 -4.80 -9.52 10.38
CA TYR A 27 -5.17 -10.67 11.20
C TYR A 27 -6.68 -10.94 11.21
N LYS A 28 -7.52 -9.89 11.33
CA LYS A 28 -8.98 -10.03 11.22
C LYS A 28 -9.39 -10.62 9.88
N LEU A 29 -8.77 -10.11 8.81
CA LEU A 29 -9.04 -10.56 7.45
C LEU A 29 -8.63 -12.02 7.23
N MET A 30 -7.47 -12.42 7.76
CA MET A 30 -6.98 -13.80 7.71
C MET A 30 -7.91 -14.78 8.41
N ASP A 31 -8.41 -14.40 9.59
CA ASP A 31 -9.37 -15.21 10.35
C ASP A 31 -10.72 -15.31 9.60
N LEU A 32 -11.26 -14.17 9.16
CA LEU A 32 -12.53 -14.08 8.44
C LEU A 32 -12.54 -14.89 7.14
N LYS A 33 -11.45 -14.83 6.37
CA LYS A 33 -11.31 -15.55 5.10
C LYS A 33 -10.77 -16.96 5.24
N ALA A 34 -10.40 -17.37 6.46
CA ALA A 34 -9.62 -18.57 6.70
C ALA A 34 -8.43 -18.69 5.72
N SER A 35 -7.72 -17.59 5.49
CA SER A 35 -6.67 -17.50 4.47
C SER A 35 -5.44 -16.83 5.03
N ASN A 36 -4.30 -17.42 4.74
CA ASN A 36 -2.98 -16.87 5.00
C ASN A 36 -2.09 -16.94 3.74
N LEU A 37 -2.74 -16.76 2.59
CA LEU A 37 -2.11 -16.79 1.27
C LEU A 37 -1.87 -15.37 0.75
N CYS A 38 -0.66 -15.15 0.25
CA CYS A 38 -0.29 -13.98 -0.54
C CYS A 38 0.03 -14.38 -1.97
N LEU A 39 -0.64 -13.76 -2.94
CA LEU A 39 -0.33 -13.95 -4.36
C LEU A 39 0.78 -13.00 -4.79
N SER A 40 1.90 -13.52 -5.28
CA SER A 40 2.93 -12.77 -6.01
C SER A 40 2.51 -12.64 -7.47
N ALA A 41 1.83 -11.55 -7.81
CA ALA A 41 1.25 -11.28 -9.12
C ALA A 41 2.29 -10.80 -10.16
N ASP A 42 3.31 -11.61 -10.40
CA ASP A 42 4.43 -11.30 -11.31
C ASP A 42 4.01 -11.54 -12.78
N VAL A 43 3.23 -10.60 -13.33
CA VAL A 43 2.66 -10.64 -14.69
C VAL A 43 3.19 -9.51 -15.56
N ALA A 44 3.04 -9.65 -16.88
CA ALA A 44 3.66 -8.73 -17.83
C ALA A 44 2.85 -7.45 -18.04
N THR A 45 1.53 -7.46 -17.82
CA THR A 45 0.65 -6.33 -18.18
C THR A 45 -0.31 -5.94 -17.07
N ALA A 46 -0.69 -4.66 -17.01
CA ALA A 46 -1.64 -4.15 -16.02
C ALA A 46 -3.02 -4.83 -16.15
N ARG A 47 -3.39 -5.23 -17.37
CA ARG A 47 -4.62 -5.97 -17.63
C ARG A 47 -4.61 -7.35 -16.98
N GLU A 48 -3.52 -8.10 -17.14
CA GLU A 48 -3.37 -9.40 -16.47
C GLU A 48 -3.35 -9.25 -14.95
N LEU A 49 -2.70 -8.20 -14.45
CA LEU A 49 -2.63 -7.92 -13.02
C LEU A 49 -4.02 -7.74 -12.42
N LEU A 50 -4.85 -6.89 -13.04
CA LEU A 50 -6.23 -6.67 -12.62
C LEU A 50 -7.09 -7.93 -12.76
N TYR A 51 -6.88 -8.72 -13.83
CA TYR A 51 -7.56 -9.99 -14.03
C TYR A 51 -7.27 -10.97 -12.87
N PHE A 52 -6.00 -11.20 -12.53
CA PHE A 52 -5.65 -12.09 -11.43
C PHE A 52 -6.09 -11.55 -10.06
N ALA A 53 -6.02 -10.23 -9.85
CA ALA A 53 -6.50 -9.61 -8.63
C ALA A 53 -8.01 -9.82 -8.41
N ASP A 54 -8.83 -9.72 -9.47
CA ASP A 54 -10.27 -9.97 -9.39
C ASP A 54 -10.59 -11.47 -9.27
N LYS A 55 -9.85 -12.31 -10.01
CA LYS A 55 -10.11 -13.76 -10.08
C LYS A 55 -9.66 -14.52 -8.83
N ILE A 56 -8.48 -14.18 -8.29
CA ILE A 56 -7.87 -14.88 -7.14
C ILE A 56 -8.14 -14.13 -5.82
N GLY A 57 -8.60 -12.87 -5.89
CA GLY A 57 -8.94 -12.03 -4.74
C GLY A 57 -9.67 -12.75 -3.61
N PRO A 58 -10.71 -13.57 -3.87
CA PRO A 58 -11.43 -14.30 -2.83
C PRO A 58 -10.57 -15.24 -1.97
N SER A 59 -9.51 -15.84 -2.52
CA SER A 59 -8.68 -16.83 -1.80
C SER A 59 -7.47 -16.22 -1.07
N ILE A 60 -7.12 -14.96 -1.31
CA ILE A 60 -5.90 -14.31 -0.77
C ILE A 60 -6.19 -13.22 0.24
N VAL A 61 -5.22 -12.93 1.11
CA VAL A 61 -5.28 -11.79 2.04
C VAL A 61 -4.31 -10.67 1.68
N VAL A 62 -3.32 -10.97 0.85
CA VAL A 62 -2.36 -9.99 0.32
C VAL A 62 -2.15 -10.25 -1.17
N LEU A 63 -2.20 -9.19 -1.97
CA LEU A 63 -1.77 -9.17 -3.35
C LEU A 63 -0.42 -8.46 -3.43
N LYS A 64 0.63 -9.20 -3.73
CA LYS A 64 1.98 -8.66 -3.90
C LYS A 64 2.23 -8.29 -5.36
N THR A 65 2.69 -7.07 -5.60
CA THR A 65 2.94 -6.52 -6.94
C THR A 65 4.42 -6.19 -7.15
N HIS A 66 4.80 -6.05 -8.41
CA HIS A 66 6.01 -5.37 -8.85
C HIS A 66 5.58 -4.41 -9.97
N TYR A 67 5.17 -3.18 -9.65
CA TYR A 67 4.62 -2.27 -10.67
C TYR A 67 5.63 -1.97 -11.79
N ASP A 68 6.93 -2.02 -11.47
CA ASP A 68 8.04 -1.65 -12.33
C ASP A 68 8.33 -2.66 -13.45
N MET A 69 7.83 -3.89 -13.35
CA MET A 69 7.85 -4.88 -14.44
C MET A 69 6.58 -4.89 -15.29
N VAL A 70 5.52 -4.18 -14.87
CA VAL A 70 4.19 -4.25 -15.48
C VAL A 70 4.06 -3.23 -16.61
N ALA A 71 3.87 -3.72 -17.84
CA ALA A 71 3.59 -2.87 -18.98
C ALA A 71 2.17 -2.30 -18.93
N GLY A 72 2.02 -1.04 -19.37
CA GLY A 72 0.72 -0.36 -19.42
C GLY A 72 0.18 0.06 -18.05
N TRP A 73 1.05 0.25 -17.06
CA TRP A 73 0.64 0.84 -15.78
C TRP A 73 0.15 2.27 -15.98
N ASP A 74 -1.10 2.54 -15.60
CA ASP A 74 -1.68 3.87 -15.59
C ASP A 74 -1.44 4.51 -14.21
N PHE A 75 -0.72 5.64 -14.20
CA PHE A 75 -0.30 6.34 -13.00
C PHE A 75 -1.31 7.38 -12.50
N ASP A 76 -2.52 7.47 -13.09
CA ASP A 76 -3.57 8.33 -12.57
C ASP A 76 -3.99 7.89 -11.14
N PRO A 77 -3.93 8.76 -10.12
CA PRO A 77 -4.30 8.41 -8.74
C PRO A 77 -5.75 7.97 -8.54
N ARG A 78 -6.68 8.37 -9.42
CA ARG A 78 -8.12 8.18 -9.25
C ARG A 78 -8.68 7.10 -10.17
N THR A 79 -8.13 6.98 -11.37
CA THR A 79 -8.65 6.05 -12.40
C THR A 79 -7.61 5.05 -12.91
N GLY A 80 -6.36 5.19 -12.47
CA GLY A 80 -5.24 4.38 -12.92
C GLY A 80 -5.23 2.97 -12.34
N THR A 81 -4.13 2.25 -12.58
CA THR A 81 -3.98 0.85 -12.17
C THR A 81 -4.04 0.71 -10.65
N GLY A 82 -3.37 1.60 -9.91
CA GLY A 82 -3.39 1.61 -8.45
C GLY A 82 -4.80 1.78 -7.87
N ALA A 83 -5.58 2.72 -8.42
CA ALA A 83 -6.97 2.95 -8.00
C ALA A 83 -7.88 1.74 -8.27
N LYS A 84 -7.71 1.11 -9.44
CA LYS A 84 -8.45 -0.12 -9.79
C LYS A 84 -8.07 -1.30 -8.89
N LEU A 85 -6.79 -1.43 -8.53
CA LEU A 85 -6.35 -2.43 -7.55
C LEU A 85 -6.95 -2.17 -6.17
N ALA A 86 -7.04 -0.91 -5.75
CA ALA A 86 -7.67 -0.54 -4.48
C ALA A 86 -9.17 -0.88 -4.46
N SER A 87 -9.88 -0.71 -5.59
CA SER A 87 -11.25 -1.18 -5.76
C SER A 87 -11.38 -2.69 -5.56
N LEU A 88 -10.54 -3.48 -6.23
CA LEU A 88 -10.53 -4.94 -6.09
C LEU A 88 -10.14 -5.39 -4.68
N ALA A 89 -9.20 -4.70 -4.04
CA ALA A 89 -8.79 -4.93 -2.66
C ALA A 89 -9.97 -4.77 -1.68
N ARG A 90 -10.79 -3.72 -1.87
CA ARG A 90 -12.01 -3.49 -1.08
C ARG A 90 -13.07 -4.54 -1.36
N LYS A 91 -13.33 -4.83 -2.64
CA LYS A 91 -14.33 -5.82 -3.09
C LYS A 91 -14.06 -7.22 -2.53
N HIS A 92 -12.81 -7.69 -2.61
CA HIS A 92 -12.45 -9.06 -2.28
C HIS A 92 -11.78 -9.24 -0.92
N GLY A 93 -11.46 -8.16 -0.23
CA GLY A 93 -10.79 -8.19 1.06
C GLY A 93 -9.36 -8.72 0.93
N PHE A 94 -8.44 -7.88 0.47
CA PHE A 94 -7.00 -8.13 0.52
C PHE A 94 -6.22 -6.83 0.64
N LEU A 95 -5.01 -6.88 1.21
CA LEU A 95 -4.08 -5.75 1.20
C LEU A 95 -3.17 -5.79 -0.03
N ILE A 96 -2.74 -4.63 -0.49
CA ILE A 96 -1.80 -4.48 -1.61
C ILE A 96 -0.40 -4.29 -1.05
N PHE A 97 0.52 -5.17 -1.44
CA PHE A 97 1.92 -5.13 -1.06
C PHE A 97 2.79 -4.87 -2.29
N GLU A 98 3.36 -3.68 -2.41
CA GLU A 98 4.36 -3.42 -3.44
C GLU A 98 5.75 -3.90 -3.02
N ASP A 99 6.27 -4.90 -3.75
CA ASP A 99 7.53 -5.59 -3.44
C ASP A 99 8.75 -4.87 -4.01
N ARG A 100 8.80 -3.54 -3.79
CA ARG A 100 9.79 -2.64 -4.37
C ARG A 100 11.21 -2.89 -3.90
N LYS A 101 11.38 -3.47 -2.71
CA LYS A 101 12.66 -3.73 -2.03
C LYS A 101 13.55 -2.49 -2.02
N PHE A 102 13.10 -1.41 -1.38
CA PHE A 102 13.91 -0.19 -1.23
C PHE A 102 15.29 -0.55 -0.66
N GLY A 103 16.36 0.01 -1.24
CA GLY A 103 17.73 -0.40 -0.91
C GLY A 103 18.73 0.74 -1.08
N ASP A 104 18.28 1.96 -0.81
CA ASP A 104 19.07 3.18 -0.95
C ASP A 104 19.11 3.95 0.39
N ILE A 105 19.87 5.04 0.45
CA ILE A 105 19.95 5.93 1.61
C ILE A 105 18.63 6.66 1.86
N GLY A 106 18.44 7.12 3.09
CA GLY A 106 17.18 7.66 3.62
C GLY A 106 16.45 8.66 2.73
N ASN A 107 17.12 9.74 2.32
CA ASN A 107 16.49 10.77 1.48
C ASN A 107 16.05 10.22 0.11
N THR A 108 16.83 9.32 -0.48
CA THR A 108 16.51 8.73 -1.78
C THR A 108 15.30 7.82 -1.69
N VAL A 109 15.24 6.94 -0.68
CA VAL A 109 14.09 6.02 -0.51
C VAL A 109 12.81 6.77 -0.19
N GLU A 110 12.87 7.89 0.54
CA GLU A 110 11.72 8.76 0.79
C GLU A 110 11.13 9.31 -0.51
N LEU A 111 11.96 9.80 -1.42
CA LEU A 111 11.51 10.31 -2.72
C LEU A 111 11.00 9.19 -3.63
N GLN A 112 11.66 8.03 -3.63
CA GLN A 112 11.20 6.88 -4.41
C GLN A 112 9.85 6.34 -3.91
N TYR A 113 9.58 6.44 -2.61
CA TYR A 113 8.34 5.96 -2.01
C TYR A 113 7.18 6.94 -2.19
N THR A 114 7.43 8.24 -1.99
CA THR A 114 6.37 9.26 -1.96
C THR A 114 6.14 9.98 -3.28
N SER A 115 7.13 10.00 -4.17
CA SER A 115 7.15 10.85 -5.34
C SER A 115 7.33 10.03 -6.63
N GLY A 116 7.74 10.69 -7.71
CA GLY A 116 7.92 10.07 -9.03
C GLY A 116 6.60 9.73 -9.71
N ALA A 117 6.67 8.96 -10.79
CA ALA A 117 5.47 8.50 -11.48
C ALA A 117 4.65 7.54 -10.61
N ALA A 118 5.35 6.65 -9.89
CA ALA A 118 4.74 5.53 -9.17
C ALA A 118 3.99 5.94 -7.91
N ARG A 119 4.48 6.93 -7.15
CA ARG A 119 3.91 7.40 -5.86
C ARG A 119 3.38 6.22 -5.04
N ILE A 120 4.25 5.24 -4.77
CA ILE A 120 3.89 3.92 -4.22
C ILE A 120 3.04 4.07 -2.95
N ILE A 121 3.36 5.07 -2.12
CA ILE A 121 2.63 5.38 -0.90
C ILE A 121 1.13 5.66 -1.11
N GLU A 122 0.71 6.15 -2.27
CA GLU A 122 -0.69 6.52 -2.53
C GLU A 122 -1.61 5.31 -2.67
N TRP A 123 -1.10 4.15 -3.09
CA TRP A 123 -1.93 2.99 -3.44
C TRP A 123 -1.50 1.67 -2.78
N ALA A 124 -0.23 1.51 -2.40
CA ALA A 124 0.24 0.30 -1.73
C ALA A 124 0.04 0.43 -0.22
N HIS A 125 -0.68 -0.52 0.38
CA HIS A 125 -0.85 -0.61 1.82
C HIS A 125 0.46 -0.97 2.51
N ILE A 126 1.21 -1.88 1.88
CA ILE A 126 2.46 -2.44 2.38
C ILE A 126 3.56 -2.21 1.35
N THR A 127 4.76 -1.90 1.82
CA THR A 127 6.00 -1.95 1.02
C THR A 127 7.09 -2.68 1.79
N ASN A 128 8.25 -2.91 1.18
CA ASN A 128 9.40 -3.48 1.88
C ASN A 128 10.72 -2.77 1.62
N VAL A 129 11.68 -3.03 2.51
CA VAL A 129 13.02 -2.47 2.46
C VAL A 129 14.07 -3.55 2.70
N ASN A 130 15.15 -3.48 1.93
CA ASN A 130 16.41 -4.14 2.21
C ASN A 130 17.27 -3.20 3.07
N MET A 131 17.64 -3.65 4.26
CA MET A 131 18.37 -2.85 5.25
C MET A 131 19.89 -2.77 5.00
N VAL A 132 20.38 -3.15 3.82
CA VAL A 132 21.80 -3.02 3.43
C VAL A 132 22.36 -1.60 3.65
N PRO A 133 21.63 -0.50 3.33
CA PRO A 133 22.09 0.86 3.62
C PRO A 133 22.09 1.25 5.11
N GLY A 134 21.54 0.40 5.98
CA GLY A 134 21.39 0.63 7.41
C GLY A 134 20.01 1.11 7.85
N LYS A 135 19.81 1.18 9.18
CA LYS A 135 18.51 1.47 9.80
C LYS A 135 17.95 2.87 9.49
N ALA A 136 18.79 3.81 9.08
CA ALA A 136 18.36 5.15 8.68
C ALA A 136 17.34 5.15 7.54
N SER A 137 17.40 4.16 6.65
CA SER A 137 16.41 4.00 5.57
C SER A 137 15.02 3.61 6.11
N VAL A 138 14.96 2.79 7.16
CA VAL A 138 13.70 2.44 7.85
C VAL A 138 13.10 3.69 8.51
N ALA A 139 13.92 4.44 9.24
CA ALA A 139 13.49 5.68 9.89
C ALA A 139 12.98 6.73 8.87
N SER A 140 13.65 6.83 7.72
CA SER A 140 13.26 7.77 6.66
C SER A 140 11.93 7.38 6.00
N LEU A 141 11.70 6.09 5.73
CA LEU A 141 10.42 5.61 5.22
C LEU A 141 9.29 5.83 6.24
N ALA A 142 9.55 5.60 7.54
CA ALA A 142 8.57 5.84 8.60
C ALA A 142 8.20 7.34 8.69
N HIS A 143 9.21 8.22 8.64
CA HIS A 143 8.98 9.66 8.62
C HIS A 143 8.20 10.12 7.38
N ALA A 144 8.52 9.56 6.21
CA ALA A 144 7.80 9.82 4.97
C ALA A 144 6.33 9.41 5.05
N ALA A 145 6.05 8.24 5.63
CA ALA A 145 4.69 7.76 5.84
C ALA A 145 3.89 8.65 6.80
N ASN A 146 4.48 9.05 7.92
CA ASN A 146 3.83 9.93 8.89
C ASN A 146 3.46 11.30 8.28
N ARG A 147 4.40 11.95 7.57
CA ARG A 147 4.11 13.24 6.92
C ARG A 147 3.09 13.09 5.78
N TRP A 148 3.08 11.95 5.08
CA TRP A 148 2.06 11.69 4.06
C TRP A 148 0.69 11.54 4.70
N LEU A 149 0.59 10.79 5.79
CA LEU A 149 -0.66 10.62 6.55
C LEU A 149 -1.19 11.95 7.08
N GLU A 150 -0.32 12.76 7.71
CA GLU A 150 -0.66 14.10 8.20
C GLU A 150 -1.23 15.00 7.10
N ARG A 151 -0.68 14.93 5.88
CA ARG A 151 -1.19 15.70 4.74
C ARG A 151 -2.48 15.15 4.18
N TYR A 152 -2.70 13.83 4.26
CA TYR A 152 -3.91 13.21 3.75
C TYR A 152 -5.16 13.73 4.48
N HIS A 153 -5.03 14.10 5.76
CA HIS A 153 -6.11 14.71 6.52
C HIS A 153 -6.50 16.13 6.06
N TYR A 154 -5.83 16.70 5.05
CA TYR A 154 -6.12 18.04 4.52
C TYR A 154 -6.24 18.00 2.99
N GLU A 155 -7.45 18.18 2.47
CA GLU A 155 -7.63 18.39 1.03
C GLU A 155 -7.41 19.87 0.70
N VAL A 156 -6.40 20.18 -0.13
CA VAL A 156 -6.16 21.54 -0.64
C VAL A 156 -6.82 21.67 -2.00
N LYS A 157 -8.00 22.30 -2.05
CA LYS A 157 -8.63 22.67 -3.32
C LYS A 157 -8.05 24.00 -3.77
N THR A 158 -7.24 23.96 -4.84
CA THR A 158 -6.76 25.16 -5.50
C THR A 158 -7.61 25.39 -6.75
N SER A 159 -8.38 26.48 -6.75
CA SER A 159 -9.08 26.95 -7.95
C SER A 159 -8.28 28.13 -8.53
N ILE A 160 -8.02 28.04 -9.84
CA ILE A 160 -7.36 29.12 -10.59
C ILE A 160 -8.39 29.62 -11.58
N SER A 161 -8.90 30.82 -11.35
CA SER A 161 -9.79 31.51 -12.28
C SER A 161 -9.02 32.63 -12.95
N ILE A 162 -8.96 32.57 -14.29
CA ILE A 162 -8.38 33.61 -15.13
C ILE A 162 -9.54 34.40 -15.72
N GLY A 163 -9.71 35.64 -15.26
CA GLY A 163 -10.73 36.55 -15.76
C GLY A 163 -10.10 37.77 -16.41
N THR A 164 -10.67 38.24 -17.50
CA THR A 164 -10.47 39.63 -17.95
C THR A 164 -11.50 40.48 -17.20
N PRO A 165 -11.09 41.49 -16.42
CA PRO A 165 -12.05 42.34 -15.71
C PRO A 165 -13.00 42.98 -16.72
N THR A 166 -14.31 42.81 -16.52
CA THR A 166 -15.31 43.60 -17.24
C THR A 166 -15.57 44.88 -16.44
N ALA A 167 -15.83 46.00 -17.12
CA ALA A 167 -15.97 47.32 -16.49
C ALA A 167 -16.98 47.35 -15.32
N SER A 168 -17.97 46.46 -15.32
CA SER A 168 -18.95 46.29 -14.25
C SER A 168 -18.42 45.70 -12.94
N GLN A 169 -17.21 45.13 -12.91
CA GLN A 169 -16.61 44.59 -11.69
C GLN A 169 -15.75 45.60 -10.92
N LEU A 170 -15.44 46.75 -11.53
CA LEU A 170 -14.68 47.83 -10.88
C LEU A 170 -15.57 48.77 -10.05
N ASP A 171 -16.88 48.72 -10.26
CA ASP A 171 -17.83 49.62 -9.59
C ASP A 171 -18.29 49.10 -8.22
N GLU A 172 -18.22 47.78 -7.96
CA GLU A 172 -18.72 47.19 -6.70
C GLU A 172 -17.76 47.36 -5.50
N ASP A 173 -16.49 47.70 -5.71
CA ASP A 173 -15.50 47.89 -4.63
C ASP A 173 -15.37 49.34 -4.13
N SER A 174 -16.20 50.27 -4.61
CA SER A 174 -16.07 51.71 -4.28
C SER A 174 -17.13 52.27 -3.30
N GLU A 175 -18.18 51.52 -2.96
CA GLU A 175 -19.19 51.99 -2.00
C GLU A 175 -18.83 51.67 -0.55
N ARG A 176 -17.84 52.39 0.00
CA ARG A 176 -17.67 52.56 1.46
C ARG A 176 -16.72 53.72 1.83
N SER A 177 -17.15 54.96 1.58
CA SER A 177 -16.96 56.06 2.55
C SER A 177 -17.72 57.31 2.12
N ASP A 178 -18.82 57.60 2.82
CA ASP A 178 -19.43 58.91 2.84
C ASP A 178 -18.46 59.93 3.44
N ASN A 179 -18.16 61.01 2.69
CA ASN A 179 -18.00 62.33 3.28
C ASN A 179 -18.19 63.46 2.26
N GLU A 180 -19.06 64.38 2.64
CA GLU A 180 -19.51 65.57 1.91
C GLU A 180 -18.38 66.59 1.66
N ASN A 181 -18.25 67.10 0.42
CA ASN A 181 -18.34 68.53 0.09
C ASN A 181 -17.97 68.87 -1.38
N GLN A 182 -18.93 69.48 -2.08
CA GLN A 182 -18.80 70.72 -2.87
C GLN A 182 -17.86 70.75 -4.12
N LYS A 183 -18.43 70.88 -5.34
CA LYS A 183 -18.65 72.15 -6.10
C LYS A 183 -18.84 71.92 -7.62
N ASP A 184 -19.84 72.60 -8.19
CA ASP A 184 -20.19 72.66 -9.61
C ASP A 184 -19.07 73.16 -10.55
N THR A 185 -18.97 72.55 -11.75
CA THR A 185 -18.68 73.23 -13.04
C THR A 185 -18.87 72.25 -14.23
N PRO A 186 -19.53 72.64 -15.35
CA PRO A 186 -19.71 71.74 -16.49
C PRO A 186 -18.78 72.02 -17.69
N GLU A 187 -18.57 70.93 -18.46
CA GLU A 187 -18.08 70.82 -19.86
C GLU A 187 -16.55 70.87 -20.18
N PRO A 188 -16.07 70.31 -21.33
CA PRO A 188 -16.77 69.64 -22.45
C PRO A 188 -16.24 68.25 -22.87
N ALA A 189 -17.00 67.59 -23.75
CA ALA A 189 -16.65 66.33 -24.42
C ALA A 189 -15.31 66.39 -25.17
N ARG A 190 -14.46 65.36 -25.01
CA ARG A 190 -13.24 65.16 -25.80
C ARG A 190 -13.23 63.80 -26.51
N ALA A 191 -13.29 63.92 -27.83
CA ALA A 191 -12.62 63.17 -28.89
C ALA A 191 -12.03 61.77 -28.60
N ASP A 192 -12.49 60.86 -29.46
CA ASP A 192 -11.88 59.61 -29.91
C ASP A 192 -10.35 59.56 -29.77
N SER A 193 -9.88 58.73 -28.83
CA SER A 193 -8.47 58.45 -28.58
C SER A 193 -8.23 56.96 -28.81
N GLY A 194 -7.63 56.65 -29.97
CA GLY A 194 -7.18 55.31 -30.34
C GLY A 194 -6.02 54.79 -29.49
N ARG A 195 -6.27 54.49 -28.20
CA ARG A 195 -5.39 53.69 -27.35
C ARG A 195 -5.84 52.24 -27.42
N LYS A 196 -5.01 51.35 -27.97
CA LYS A 196 -5.18 49.90 -27.81
C LYS A 196 -5.24 49.60 -26.31
N GLY A 197 -6.42 49.21 -25.82
CA GLY A 197 -6.63 48.86 -24.43
C GLY A 197 -5.65 47.76 -24.01
N SER A 198 -4.91 47.99 -22.94
CA SER A 198 -4.07 46.97 -22.31
C SER A 198 -5.00 45.94 -21.67
N ILE A 199 -5.10 44.75 -22.24
CA ILE A 199 -5.86 43.64 -21.65
C ILE A 199 -5.04 43.12 -20.46
N VAL A 200 -5.37 43.58 -19.26
CA VAL A 200 -4.83 43.01 -18.03
C VAL A 200 -5.68 41.79 -17.70
N SER A 201 -5.07 40.60 -17.74
CA SER A 201 -5.71 39.38 -17.25
C SER A 201 -5.38 39.23 -15.77
N THR A 202 -6.39 39.15 -14.91
CA THR A 202 -6.20 38.95 -13.47
C THR A 202 -6.32 37.46 -13.17
N THR A 203 -5.22 36.86 -12.72
CA THR A 203 -5.22 35.48 -12.22
C THR A 203 -5.57 35.51 -10.74
N THR A 204 -6.76 35.03 -10.39
CA THR A 204 -7.14 34.86 -8.97
C THR A 204 -6.87 33.41 -8.59
N VAL A 205 -6.05 33.23 -7.55
CA VAL A 205 -5.77 31.92 -6.95
C VAL A 205 -6.51 31.85 -5.62
N THR A 206 -7.47 30.94 -5.51
CA THR A 206 -8.17 30.70 -4.24
C THR A 206 -7.81 29.31 -3.74
N GLN A 207 -7.19 29.28 -2.56
CA GLN A 207 -6.88 28.05 -1.82
C GLN A 207 -7.89 27.88 -0.68
N GLN A 208 -8.59 26.75 -0.67
CA GLN A 208 -9.45 26.35 0.43
C GLN A 208 -8.88 25.10 1.10
N TYR A 209 -8.82 25.12 2.43
CA TYR A 209 -8.37 24.02 3.27
C TYR A 209 -9.61 23.40 3.94
N GLU A 210 -9.94 22.16 3.60
CA GLU A 210 -10.97 21.39 4.32
C GLU A 210 -10.28 20.25 5.10
N SER A 211 -10.68 20.07 6.36
CA SER A 211 -10.28 18.90 7.16
C SER A 211 -11.00 17.66 6.62
N ALA A 212 -10.23 16.60 6.34
CA ALA A 212 -10.74 15.32 5.85
C ALA A 212 -11.52 14.53 6.93
N ASP A 213 -11.55 15.00 8.17
CA ASP A 213 -12.32 14.38 9.27
C ASP A 213 -13.82 14.70 9.21
N SER A 214 -14.27 15.45 8.19
CA SER A 214 -15.69 15.59 7.90
C SER A 214 -16.20 14.26 7.31
N PRO A 215 -17.35 13.70 7.77
CA PRO A 215 -17.93 12.49 7.21
C PRO A 215 -18.50 12.80 5.82
N ARG A 216 -17.60 12.91 4.85
CA ARG A 216 -17.87 13.06 3.43
C ARG A 216 -16.92 12.12 2.72
N LEU A 217 -17.36 10.86 2.75
CA LEU A 217 -17.11 9.88 1.71
C LEU A 217 -16.81 10.59 0.38
N VAL A 218 -15.65 10.27 -0.18
CA VAL A 218 -15.15 10.71 -1.48
C VAL A 218 -16.31 10.78 -2.50
N LYS A 219 -16.85 11.99 -2.75
CA LYS A 219 -18.00 12.21 -3.65
C LYS A 219 -17.69 12.04 -5.14
N THR A 220 -16.61 11.34 -5.47
CA THR A 220 -16.22 11.01 -6.85
C THR A 220 -15.75 9.56 -6.93
N ILE A 221 -16.42 8.67 -6.20
CA ILE A 221 -16.36 7.24 -6.45
C ILE A 221 -17.33 6.95 -7.60
N PRO A 222 -16.87 6.37 -8.73
CA PRO A 222 -17.77 5.88 -9.79
C PRO A 222 -18.77 4.87 -9.20
N GLU A 223 -20.05 4.97 -9.56
CA GLU A 223 -21.09 4.01 -9.13
C GLU A 223 -20.62 2.56 -9.35
N GLY A 224 -20.50 1.79 -8.26
CA GLY A 224 -20.00 0.40 -8.26
C GLY A 224 -18.82 0.14 -7.33
N ASP A 225 -18.16 1.18 -6.83
CA ASP A 225 -16.99 1.06 -5.95
C ASP A 225 -17.34 1.10 -4.44
N GLU A 226 -18.58 0.88 -4.02
CA GLU A 226 -18.97 0.94 -2.60
C GLU A 226 -18.90 -0.42 -1.88
N THR A 227 -18.53 -1.49 -2.59
CA THR A 227 -18.53 -2.84 -2.02
C THR A 227 -17.25 -3.09 -1.21
N VAL A 228 -17.36 -2.97 0.10
CA VAL A 228 -16.37 -3.50 1.05
C VAL A 228 -16.67 -4.98 1.28
N PHE A 229 -15.62 -5.80 1.42
CA PHE A 229 -15.75 -7.22 1.70
C PHE A 229 -16.61 -7.46 2.96
N PRO A 230 -17.63 -8.34 2.90
CA PRO A 230 -18.57 -8.50 4.01
C PRO A 230 -17.87 -8.93 5.31
N GLY A 231 -18.19 -8.26 6.42
CA GLY A 231 -17.72 -8.64 7.76
C GLY A 231 -16.40 -8.00 8.21
N ILE A 232 -15.84 -7.08 7.43
CA ILE A 232 -14.67 -6.27 7.82
C ILE A 232 -14.82 -4.83 7.36
N ASP A 233 -14.30 -3.88 8.14
CA ASP A 233 -14.19 -2.47 7.73
C ASP A 233 -13.13 -2.31 6.62
N GLU A 234 -13.13 -1.16 5.96
CA GLU A 234 -12.07 -0.81 5.00
C GLU A 234 -10.68 -0.85 5.66
N ALA A 235 -9.66 -1.17 4.85
CA ALA A 235 -8.28 -1.18 5.33
C ALA A 235 -7.89 0.21 5.88
N PRO A 236 -7.17 0.27 7.02
CA PRO A 236 -6.65 1.53 7.55
C PRO A 236 -5.79 2.26 6.52
N ILE A 237 -5.82 3.59 6.59
CA ILE A 237 -5.05 4.44 5.67
C ILE A 237 -3.55 4.45 5.98
N GLU A 238 -3.17 4.11 7.21
CA GLU A 238 -1.78 3.96 7.61
C GLU A 238 -1.05 2.96 6.70
N ARG A 239 0.26 3.13 6.59
CA ARG A 239 1.11 2.30 5.74
C ARG A 239 1.99 1.39 6.56
N GLY A 240 2.27 0.21 6.02
CA GLY A 240 3.09 -0.81 6.66
C GLY A 240 4.38 -1.06 5.91
N LEU A 241 5.43 -1.35 6.66
CA LEU A 241 6.73 -1.76 6.13
C LEU A 241 7.06 -3.18 6.57
N LEU A 242 7.51 -4.00 5.61
CA LEU A 242 8.19 -5.25 5.88
C LEU A 242 9.70 -5.08 5.70
N ILE A 243 10.49 -5.51 6.67
CA ILE A 243 11.95 -5.57 6.51
C ILE A 243 12.33 -6.92 5.90
N LEU A 244 13.12 -6.88 4.84
CA LEU A 244 13.66 -8.09 4.20
C LEU A 244 14.81 -8.63 5.04
N ALA A 245 14.49 -9.49 6.00
CA ALA A 245 15.44 -10.01 6.98
C ALA A 245 16.14 -11.29 6.49
N GLN A 246 15.43 -12.14 5.74
CA GLN A 246 15.98 -13.36 5.16
C GLN A 246 15.41 -13.57 3.75
N MET A 247 16.17 -14.26 2.89
CA MET A 247 15.77 -14.59 1.52
C MET A 247 15.78 -16.10 1.26
N SER A 248 14.88 -16.55 0.40
CA SER A 248 14.81 -17.93 -0.08
C SER A 248 15.87 -18.27 -1.14
N SER A 249 16.65 -17.29 -1.61
CA SER A 249 17.62 -17.48 -2.68
C SER A 249 18.91 -18.12 -2.16
N GLN A 250 19.43 -19.11 -2.89
CA GLN A 250 20.69 -19.77 -2.56
C GLN A 250 21.87 -18.78 -2.54
N GLY A 251 22.70 -18.83 -1.49
CA GLY A 251 23.93 -18.03 -1.39
C GLY A 251 23.72 -16.54 -1.10
N ASN A 252 22.55 -16.15 -0.56
CA ASN A 252 22.32 -14.76 -0.17
C ASN A 252 23.22 -14.31 0.99
N PHE A 253 23.46 -13.01 1.10
CA PHE A 253 24.34 -12.40 2.10
C PHE A 253 23.64 -12.05 3.43
N MET A 254 22.36 -12.42 3.61
CA MET A 254 21.62 -12.12 4.84
C MET A 254 21.98 -13.14 5.91
N ASN A 255 23.04 -12.84 6.65
CA ASN A 255 23.52 -13.65 7.77
C ASN A 255 22.75 -13.34 9.07
N LYS A 256 23.17 -13.99 10.16
CA LYS A 256 22.52 -13.84 11.47
C LYS A 256 22.67 -12.42 12.01
N GLU A 257 23.83 -11.81 11.83
CA GLU A 257 24.12 -10.44 12.28
C GLU A 257 23.25 -9.42 11.56
N TYR A 258 23.07 -9.57 10.24
CA TYR A 258 22.15 -8.78 9.44
C TYR A 258 20.69 -8.97 9.89
N THR A 259 20.29 -10.22 10.11
CA THR A 259 18.93 -10.55 10.58
C THR A 259 18.64 -9.90 11.93
N GLN A 260 19.60 -9.97 12.86
CA GLN A 260 19.49 -9.36 14.18
C GLN A 260 19.34 -7.83 14.09
N ALA A 261 20.14 -7.18 13.24
CA ALA A 261 20.02 -5.75 13.01
C ALA A 261 18.66 -5.37 12.40
N CYS A 262 18.07 -6.22 11.54
CA CYS A 262 16.72 -6.01 11.02
C CYS A 262 15.67 -6.06 12.13
N VAL A 263 15.78 -7.02 13.04
CA VAL A 263 14.86 -7.17 14.19
C VAL A 263 14.95 -5.96 15.12
N GLU A 264 16.16 -5.47 15.39
CA GLU A 264 16.38 -4.25 16.18
C GLU A 264 15.71 -3.03 15.54
N ALA A 265 15.92 -2.83 14.23
CA ALA A 265 15.30 -1.73 13.50
C ALA A 265 13.75 -1.82 13.48
N ALA A 266 13.19 -3.02 13.40
CA ALA A 266 11.74 -3.22 13.47
C ALA A 266 11.18 -2.82 14.84
N ARG A 267 11.88 -3.20 15.93
CA ARG A 267 11.49 -2.84 17.30
C ARG A 267 11.59 -1.35 17.58
N GLU A 268 12.55 -0.64 16.97
CA GLU A 268 12.66 0.82 17.05
C GLU A 268 11.48 1.55 16.36
N HIS A 269 10.79 0.90 15.41
CA HIS A 269 9.77 1.51 14.55
C HIS A 269 8.44 0.72 14.47
N LYS A 270 7.98 0.12 15.58
CA LYS A 270 6.76 -0.75 15.64
C LYS A 270 5.47 -0.12 15.07
N ASN A 271 5.35 1.21 15.07
CA ASN A 271 4.16 1.90 14.53
C ASN A 271 4.09 1.90 12.99
N PHE A 272 5.21 1.60 12.32
CA PHE A 272 5.31 1.58 10.85
C PHE A 272 5.82 0.24 10.31
N VAL A 273 6.74 -0.41 11.03
CA VAL A 273 7.23 -1.74 10.68
C VAL A 273 6.25 -2.79 11.22
N MET A 274 5.53 -3.42 10.30
CA MET A 274 4.55 -4.45 10.63
C MET A 274 5.14 -5.86 10.74
N GLY A 275 6.34 -6.06 10.16
CA GLY A 275 7.09 -7.30 10.31
C GLY A 275 8.13 -7.54 9.23
N PHE A 276 8.25 -8.79 8.78
CA PHE A 276 9.38 -9.25 8.00
C PHE A 276 9.00 -10.06 6.77
N VAL A 277 9.83 -9.92 5.75
CA VAL A 277 10.03 -11.00 4.79
C VAL A 277 11.16 -11.88 5.32
N SER A 278 10.84 -13.11 5.70
CA SER A 278 11.77 -14.04 6.36
C SER A 278 11.49 -15.49 5.97
N GLN A 279 12.35 -16.41 6.42
CA GLN A 279 12.20 -17.86 6.24
C GLN A 279 11.82 -18.59 7.53
N GLU A 280 11.84 -17.89 8.67
CA GLU A 280 11.42 -18.37 9.99
C GLU A 280 10.79 -17.24 10.82
N CYS A 281 10.16 -17.60 11.94
CA CYS A 281 9.67 -16.64 12.94
C CYS A 281 10.84 -15.95 13.67
N LEU A 282 10.84 -14.62 13.65
CA LEU A 282 11.84 -13.76 14.27
C LEU A 282 11.33 -13.07 15.55
N ASN A 283 10.09 -13.37 15.99
CA ASN A 283 9.59 -12.91 17.28
C ASN A 283 10.32 -13.64 18.40
N THR A 284 11.10 -12.92 19.20
CA THR A 284 11.90 -13.50 20.30
C THR A 284 11.65 -12.84 21.64
N GLU A 285 11.27 -11.56 21.66
CA GLU A 285 10.96 -10.83 22.89
C GLU A 285 9.45 -10.84 23.16
N PRO A 286 8.99 -10.82 24.43
CA PRO A 286 7.58 -10.95 24.79
C PRO A 286 6.62 -9.94 24.14
N GLU A 287 7.14 -8.78 23.73
CA GLU A 287 6.40 -7.67 23.11
C GLU A 287 6.42 -7.71 21.58
N ASP A 288 7.02 -8.75 20.98
CA ASP A 288 7.07 -8.92 19.55
C ASP A 288 5.74 -9.52 19.04
N ASP A 289 5.09 -8.83 18.11
CA ASP A 289 3.91 -9.32 17.38
C ASP A 289 4.03 -9.01 15.88
N PHE A 290 5.23 -9.22 15.34
CA PHE A 290 5.51 -8.97 13.94
C PHE A 290 4.94 -10.08 13.04
N ILE A 291 4.46 -9.67 11.87
CA ILE A 291 3.98 -10.57 10.81
C ILE A 291 5.17 -11.11 10.01
N HIS A 292 5.16 -12.41 9.72
CA HIS A 292 6.19 -13.04 8.89
C HIS A 292 5.59 -13.49 7.57
N MET A 293 6.07 -12.93 6.46
CA MET A 293 5.68 -13.34 5.11
C MET A 293 6.84 -14.06 4.41
N THR A 294 6.60 -15.28 3.93
CA THR A 294 7.67 -16.14 3.41
C THR A 294 7.47 -16.46 1.93
N PRO A 295 8.35 -15.98 1.03
CA PRO A 295 8.38 -16.38 -0.37
C PRO A 295 9.04 -17.73 -0.57
N GLY A 296 8.93 -18.25 -1.79
CA GLY A 296 9.43 -19.59 -2.12
C GLY A 296 8.48 -20.68 -1.65
N CYS A 297 7.17 -20.44 -1.72
CA CYS A 297 6.18 -21.46 -1.47
C CYS A 297 5.74 -22.12 -2.79
N GLN A 298 5.73 -23.44 -2.82
CA GLN A 298 5.19 -24.23 -3.92
C GLN A 298 4.60 -25.54 -3.36
N LEU A 299 3.54 -26.03 -3.99
CA LEU A 299 2.98 -27.35 -3.78
C LEU A 299 3.45 -28.27 -4.91
N PRO A 300 3.64 -29.57 -4.64
CA PRO A 300 3.83 -30.54 -5.70
C PRO A 300 2.58 -30.60 -6.60
N PRO A 301 2.71 -31.05 -7.86
CA PRO A 301 1.57 -31.27 -8.73
C PRO A 301 0.50 -32.14 -8.07
N GLU A 302 -0.75 -31.95 -8.46
CA GLU A 302 -1.85 -32.74 -7.90
C GLU A 302 -1.63 -34.24 -8.17
N GLY A 303 -1.73 -35.07 -7.12
CA GLY A 303 -1.48 -36.51 -7.18
C GLY A 303 -0.01 -36.95 -7.06
N ALA A 304 0.95 -36.02 -6.97
CA ALA A 304 2.34 -36.34 -6.63
C ALA A 304 2.52 -36.52 -5.10
N ASP A 305 3.57 -37.24 -4.69
CA ASP A 305 3.87 -37.47 -3.27
C ASP A 305 4.23 -36.14 -2.58
N GLU A 306 3.55 -35.82 -1.48
CA GLU A 306 3.76 -34.61 -0.69
C GLU A 306 5.18 -34.50 -0.10
N ASN A 307 5.91 -35.62 -0.05
CA ASN A 307 7.28 -35.69 0.46
C ASN A 307 8.36 -35.50 -0.61
N GLU A 308 8.00 -35.38 -1.89
CA GLU A 308 8.99 -35.11 -2.94
C GLU A 308 9.60 -33.72 -2.79
N ALA A 309 10.93 -33.65 -2.87
CA ALA A 309 11.65 -32.39 -2.81
C ALA A 309 11.30 -31.53 -4.04
N ILE A 310 10.74 -30.35 -3.79
CA ILE A 310 10.36 -29.42 -4.85
C ILE A 310 11.63 -28.81 -5.45
N GLN A 311 11.86 -29.04 -6.74
CA GLN A 311 13.01 -28.50 -7.44
C GLN A 311 12.90 -26.98 -7.60
N GLY A 312 14.02 -26.28 -7.38
CA GLY A 312 14.15 -24.85 -7.61
C GLY A 312 14.01 -24.46 -9.08
N ASP A 313 13.96 -23.15 -9.36
CA ASP A 313 13.73 -22.64 -10.72
C ASP A 313 14.99 -22.57 -11.61
N GLY A 314 16.12 -23.11 -11.14
CA GLY A 314 17.43 -23.02 -11.81
C GLY A 314 18.05 -21.61 -11.83
N LYS A 315 17.41 -20.61 -11.23
CA LYS A 315 17.89 -19.22 -11.09
C LYS A 315 18.10 -18.82 -9.63
N GLY A 316 18.29 -19.82 -8.75
CA GLY A 316 18.58 -19.64 -7.34
C GLY A 316 17.35 -19.60 -6.43
N GLN A 317 16.12 -19.68 -6.95
CA GLN A 317 14.92 -19.81 -6.11
C GLN A 317 14.83 -21.21 -5.52
N GLN A 318 14.68 -21.28 -4.20
CA GLN A 318 14.35 -22.52 -3.49
C GLN A 318 12.87 -22.52 -3.10
N TYR A 319 12.26 -23.71 -3.10
CA TYR A 319 10.86 -23.87 -2.75
C TYR A 319 10.68 -24.77 -1.52
N ASN A 320 9.70 -24.41 -0.71
CA ASN A 320 9.24 -25.16 0.45
C ASN A 320 7.72 -25.30 0.40
N THR A 321 7.20 -26.36 1.02
CA THR A 321 5.77 -26.59 1.14
C THR A 321 5.12 -25.62 2.14
N PRO A 322 3.80 -25.35 2.04
CA PRO A 322 3.07 -24.60 3.06
C PRO A 322 3.26 -25.16 4.48
N GLN A 323 3.31 -26.49 4.63
CA GLN A 323 3.53 -27.14 5.93
C GLN A 323 4.89 -26.78 6.54
N LYS A 324 5.94 -26.74 5.73
CA LYS A 324 7.27 -26.36 6.19
C LYS A 324 7.35 -24.87 6.54
N ILE A 325 6.77 -24.01 5.72
CA ILE A 325 6.80 -22.55 5.89
C ILE A 325 5.96 -22.12 7.10
N ILE A 326 4.70 -22.52 7.13
CA ILE A 326 3.74 -22.09 8.14
C ILE A 326 3.89 -22.97 9.39
N GLY A 327 3.76 -24.30 9.24
CA GLY A 327 3.72 -25.22 10.37
C GLY A 327 5.03 -25.30 11.15
N ILE A 328 6.14 -25.53 10.44
CA ILE A 328 7.45 -25.79 11.07
C ILE A 328 8.22 -24.48 11.31
N ALA A 329 8.38 -23.64 10.29
CA ALA A 329 9.19 -22.43 10.39
C ALA A 329 8.46 -21.25 11.08
N GLY A 330 7.15 -21.36 11.28
CA GLY A 330 6.38 -20.40 12.06
C GLY A 330 6.01 -19.11 11.30
N ALA A 331 6.08 -19.10 9.98
CA ALA A 331 5.65 -17.95 9.18
C ALA A 331 4.12 -17.76 9.24
N ASP A 332 3.65 -16.53 9.08
CA ASP A 332 2.21 -16.24 9.13
C ASP A 332 1.57 -16.39 7.76
N ILE A 333 2.23 -15.88 6.72
CA ILE A 333 1.70 -15.82 5.35
C ILE A 333 2.69 -16.48 4.37
N ALA A 334 2.16 -17.34 3.50
CA ALA A 334 2.91 -17.92 2.40
C ALA A 334 2.76 -17.05 1.14
N ILE A 335 3.88 -16.66 0.53
CA ILE A 335 3.88 -15.92 -0.75
C ILE A 335 4.11 -16.91 -1.90
N VAL A 336 3.13 -17.03 -2.78
CA VAL A 336 3.13 -17.94 -3.93
C VAL A 336 2.98 -17.13 -5.22
N GLY A 337 3.87 -17.37 -6.19
CA GLY A 337 3.82 -16.71 -7.50
C GLY A 337 3.50 -17.69 -8.63
N ARG A 338 4.56 -18.15 -9.30
CA ARG A 338 4.48 -19.03 -10.48
C ARG A 338 3.61 -20.27 -10.29
N GLY A 339 3.56 -20.84 -9.09
CA GLY A 339 2.73 -22.01 -8.79
C GLY A 339 1.25 -21.79 -9.09
N ILE A 340 0.74 -20.58 -8.87
CA ILE A 340 -0.66 -20.21 -9.14
C ILE A 340 -0.79 -19.61 -10.55
N ILE A 341 0.06 -18.64 -10.91
CA ILE A 341 -0.08 -17.90 -12.18
C ILE A 341 0.03 -18.80 -13.41
N LYS A 342 0.88 -19.84 -13.36
CA LYS A 342 1.11 -20.75 -14.49
C LYS A 342 0.23 -22.00 -14.45
N ALA A 343 -0.66 -22.13 -13.46
CA ALA A 343 -1.60 -23.23 -13.40
C ALA A 343 -2.60 -23.17 -14.55
N SER A 344 -3.14 -24.32 -14.96
CA SER A 344 -4.22 -24.38 -15.94
C SER A 344 -5.49 -23.71 -15.42
N ASP A 345 -5.77 -23.90 -14.13
CA ASP A 345 -6.82 -23.19 -13.39
C ASP A 345 -6.21 -22.45 -12.20
N PRO A 346 -5.91 -21.15 -12.35
CA PRO A 346 -5.33 -20.36 -11.27
C PRO A 346 -6.26 -20.15 -10.06
N GLU A 347 -7.58 -20.23 -10.23
CA GLU A 347 -8.54 -20.04 -9.12
C GLU A 347 -8.54 -21.28 -8.22
N ASP A 348 -8.71 -22.46 -8.82
CA ASP A 348 -8.67 -23.73 -8.08
C ASP A 348 -7.29 -23.98 -7.45
N GLU A 349 -6.20 -23.66 -8.15
CA GLU A 349 -4.87 -23.81 -7.58
C GLU A 349 -4.64 -22.82 -6.41
N ALA A 350 -5.12 -21.57 -6.51
CA ALA A 350 -5.05 -20.64 -5.38
C ALA A 350 -5.82 -21.16 -4.16
N GLU A 351 -6.98 -21.76 -4.38
CA GLU A 351 -7.79 -22.36 -3.31
C GLU A 351 -7.10 -23.58 -2.66
N ARG A 352 -6.37 -24.36 -3.46
CA ARG A 352 -5.51 -25.45 -2.98
C ARG A 352 -4.37 -24.93 -2.09
N TYR A 353 -3.66 -23.87 -2.50
CA TYR A 353 -2.64 -23.23 -1.67
C TYR A 353 -3.22 -22.63 -0.39
N ARG A 354 -4.37 -21.94 -0.48
CA ARG A 354 -5.08 -21.37 0.67
C ARG A 354 -5.40 -22.46 1.69
N SER A 355 -6.01 -23.56 1.24
CA SER A 355 -6.40 -24.68 2.10
C SER A 355 -5.19 -25.34 2.76
N ALA A 356 -4.09 -25.55 2.01
CA ALA A 356 -2.87 -26.15 2.55
C ALA A 356 -2.18 -25.24 3.58
N ALA A 357 -2.06 -23.94 3.30
CA ALA A 357 -1.46 -22.98 4.22
C ALA A 357 -2.31 -22.77 5.48
N TRP A 358 -3.63 -22.77 5.35
CA TRP A 358 -4.55 -22.64 6.49
C TRP A 358 -4.53 -23.90 7.35
N LYS A 359 -4.53 -25.09 6.74
CA LYS A 359 -4.38 -26.37 7.46
C LYS A 359 -3.10 -26.37 8.29
N ALA A 360 -1.96 -26.01 7.69
CA ALA A 360 -0.68 -25.90 8.38
C ALA A 360 -0.72 -24.94 9.58
N TYR A 361 -1.39 -23.80 9.43
CA TYR A 361 -1.62 -22.86 10.52
C TYR A 361 -2.49 -23.45 11.64
N THR A 362 -3.62 -24.08 11.30
CA THR A 362 -4.52 -24.67 12.31
C THR A 362 -3.86 -25.81 13.08
N GLU A 363 -3.02 -26.63 12.42
CA GLU A 363 -2.23 -27.67 13.07
C GLU A 363 -1.15 -27.07 13.99
N ARG A 364 -0.54 -25.96 13.58
CA ARG A 364 0.45 -25.26 14.41
C ARG A 364 -0.16 -24.67 15.67
N VAL A 365 -1.36 -24.11 15.58
CA VAL A 365 -2.02 -23.41 16.70
C VAL A 365 -2.71 -24.36 17.68
N ARG A 366 -3.09 -25.57 17.24
CA ARG A 366 -3.49 -26.67 18.13
C ARG A 366 -2.36 -27.05 19.09
#